data_AF-A0A831UWF3-F1
#
_entry.id   AF-A0A831UWF3-F1
#
_cell.length_a   1.000
_cell.length_b   1.000
_cell.length_c   1.000
_cell.angle_alpha   90.00
_cell.angle_beta   90.00
_cell.angle_gamma   90.00
#
_symmetry.space_group_name_H-M   'P 1'
#
loop_
_entity.id
_entity.type
_entity.pdbx_description
1 polymer ?
#
loop_
_entity_poly.entity_id
_entity_poly.type
_entity_poly.pdbx_seq_one_letter_code
_entity_poly.pdbx_strand_id
1 'polypeptide(L)'
;MMMKQWLTFGLMIALTALLSVSFAQHDHDHEGDIYLGVLDGSAAVIEPHELAEPPYKLELTFEELLPGLFGVDVGWDFYTEEGMSHPQLRRVTIRQVFISDGLFGVVEGETDPIFGVGAPGVWTLEYDPSNPEAVHQHIIFASTTLPDHDNPLLFQFELVNALDWDGNAVGSSVVYTLEFVPEPASLTALGAGLLVLGVRRRLRRRIA
;
A
#
# COMPACT_ATOMS: atom_id res chain seq x y z
N MET A 1 -26.03 2.66 -15.29
CA MET A 1 -25.56 3.71 -14.36
C MET A 1 -25.73 3.31 -12.89
N MET A 2 -26.78 2.57 -12.49
CA MET A 2 -26.97 2.10 -11.10
C MET A 2 -25.93 1.09 -10.59
N MET A 3 -25.43 0.14 -11.39
CA MET A 3 -24.48 -0.88 -10.90
C MET A 3 -23.13 -0.33 -10.39
N LYS A 4 -22.64 0.79 -10.97
CA LYS A 4 -21.36 1.40 -10.54
C LYS A 4 -21.43 1.99 -9.13
N GLN A 5 -22.59 2.53 -8.73
CA GLN A 5 -22.77 3.14 -7.40
C GLN A 5 -22.91 2.11 -6.28
N TRP A 6 -23.33 0.88 -6.61
CA TRP A 6 -23.51 -0.19 -5.62
C TRP A 6 -22.20 -0.91 -5.33
N LEU A 7 -21.32 -1.02 -6.33
CA LEU A 7 -19.95 -1.51 -6.15
C LEU A 7 -19.16 -0.59 -5.20
N THR A 8 -19.23 0.72 -5.40
CA THR A 8 -18.58 1.70 -4.51
C THR A 8 -19.14 1.67 -3.09
N PHE A 9 -20.45 1.44 -2.93
CA PHE A 9 -21.08 1.37 -1.60
C PHE A 9 -20.74 0.09 -0.83
N GLY A 10 -20.69 -1.06 -1.51
CA GLY A 10 -20.30 -2.33 -0.88
C GLY A 10 -18.84 -2.32 -0.44
N LEU A 11 -17.99 -1.67 -1.22
CA LEU A 11 -16.58 -1.49 -0.93
C LEU A 11 -16.33 -0.58 0.28
N MET A 12 -17.04 0.55 0.38
CA MET A 12 -16.99 1.46 1.54
C MET A 12 -17.33 0.75 2.86
N ILE A 13 -18.31 -0.18 2.84
CA ILE A 13 -18.72 -0.95 4.02
C ILE A 13 -17.67 -2.02 4.39
N ALA A 14 -16.99 -2.61 3.40
CA ALA A 14 -15.94 -3.59 3.64
C ALA A 14 -14.66 -2.93 4.18
N LEU A 15 -14.30 -1.74 3.69
CA LEU A 15 -13.22 -0.90 4.22
C LEU A 15 -13.47 -0.49 5.68
N THR A 16 -14.69 -0.09 6.03
CA THR A 16 -15.01 0.24 7.43
C THR A 16 -14.93 -0.96 8.38
N ALA A 17 -15.14 -2.19 7.89
CA ALA A 17 -14.96 -3.40 8.69
C ALA A 17 -13.47 -3.73 8.94
N LEU A 18 -12.60 -3.44 7.97
CA LEU A 18 -11.15 -3.64 8.09
C LEU A 18 -10.51 -2.74 9.15
N LEU A 19 -11.07 -1.54 9.39
CA LEU A 19 -10.61 -0.61 10.44
C LEU A 19 -10.76 -1.14 11.89
N SER A 20 -11.51 -2.22 12.10
CA SER A 20 -11.74 -2.81 13.44
C SER A 20 -10.99 -4.12 13.69
N VAL A 21 -10.36 -4.67 12.64
CA VAL A 21 -9.39 -5.74 12.77
C VAL A 21 -8.03 -5.06 12.79
N SER A 22 -7.62 -4.56 13.96
CA SER A 22 -6.22 -4.24 14.19
C SER A 22 -5.41 -5.46 13.73
N PHE A 23 -4.61 -5.30 12.68
CA PHE A 23 -3.78 -6.33 12.10
C PHE A 23 -2.79 -6.82 13.15
N ALA A 24 -3.24 -7.79 13.95
CA ALA A 24 -2.44 -8.46 14.93
C ALA A 24 -1.56 -9.46 14.18
N GLN A 25 -0.40 -8.97 13.76
CA GLN A 25 0.88 -9.60 14.03
C GLN A 25 1.02 -11.04 13.50
N HIS A 26 1.52 -11.16 12.27
CA HIS A 26 2.48 -12.21 11.92
C HIS A 26 3.72 -11.51 11.37
N ASP A 27 4.82 -11.60 12.12
CA ASP A 27 6.21 -11.42 11.70
C ASP A 27 6.53 -10.24 10.77
N HIS A 28 7.10 -9.18 11.37
CA HIS A 28 8.18 -8.25 10.99
C HIS A 28 8.97 -8.42 9.65
N ASP A 29 8.37 -8.93 8.58
CA ASP A 29 8.97 -9.15 7.26
C ASP A 29 7.96 -8.77 6.13
N HIS A 30 6.97 -7.93 6.41
CA HIS A 30 6.10 -7.36 5.37
C HIS A 30 6.88 -6.30 4.58
N GLU A 31 7.01 -6.54 3.28
CA GLU A 31 7.36 -5.62 2.18
C GLU A 31 7.58 -4.16 2.65
N GLY A 32 8.85 -3.75 2.77
CA GLY A 32 9.26 -2.51 3.45
C GLY A 32 8.64 -1.23 2.89
N ASP A 33 8.47 -0.24 3.77
CA ASP A 33 7.86 1.06 3.43
C ASP A 33 8.55 1.72 2.23
N ILE A 34 7.77 2.53 1.52
CA ILE A 34 8.29 3.36 0.44
C ILE A 34 8.80 4.66 1.05
N TYR A 35 10.13 4.81 1.11
CA TYR A 35 10.80 6.01 1.58
C TYR A 35 11.04 7.00 0.43
N LEU A 36 10.51 8.20 0.58
CA LEU A 36 10.57 9.28 -0.40
C LEU A 36 11.65 10.29 0.01
N GLY A 37 12.46 10.72 -0.95
CA GLY A 37 13.56 11.65 -0.71
C GLY A 37 13.87 12.51 -1.93
N VAL A 38 15.11 13.02 -1.96
CA VAL A 38 15.62 13.85 -3.05
C VAL A 38 16.86 13.17 -3.65
N LEU A 39 16.85 12.94 -4.95
CA LEU A 39 17.98 12.42 -5.71
C LEU A 39 18.21 13.29 -6.94
N ASP A 40 19.46 13.74 -7.15
CA ASP A 40 19.85 14.58 -8.29
C ASP A 40 18.95 15.82 -8.51
N GLY A 41 18.47 16.43 -7.42
CA GLY A 41 17.62 17.62 -7.44
C GLY A 41 16.15 17.36 -7.83
N SER A 42 15.74 16.10 -7.89
CA SER A 42 14.35 15.67 -8.11
C SER A 42 13.83 14.86 -6.94
N ALA A 43 12.51 14.88 -6.70
CA ALA A 43 11.89 13.96 -5.77
C ALA A 43 12.10 12.53 -6.31
N ALA A 44 12.35 11.59 -5.42
CA ALA A 44 12.58 10.20 -5.79
C ALA A 44 12.13 9.25 -4.69
N VAL A 45 11.81 8.01 -5.08
CA VAL A 45 11.84 6.87 -4.16
C VAL A 45 13.30 6.53 -3.87
N ILE A 46 13.66 6.45 -2.59
CA ILE A 46 14.99 6.07 -2.11
C ILE A 46 15.02 4.60 -1.72
N GLU A 47 13.95 4.12 -1.07
CA GLU A 47 13.73 2.72 -0.73
C GLU A 47 12.26 2.35 -0.99
N PRO A 48 11.96 1.09 -1.35
CA PRO A 48 12.89 -0.02 -1.54
C PRO A 48 13.69 0.08 -2.85
N HIS A 49 14.81 -0.63 -2.92
CA HIS A 49 15.77 -0.54 -4.03
C HIS A 49 15.17 -0.94 -5.39
N GLU A 50 14.30 -1.95 -5.39
CA GLU A 50 13.56 -2.44 -6.55
C GLU A 50 12.71 -1.34 -7.20
N LEU A 51 12.17 -0.44 -6.38
CA LEU A 51 11.39 0.71 -6.82
C LEU A 51 12.27 1.92 -7.14
N ALA A 52 13.39 2.08 -6.44
CA ALA A 52 14.32 3.21 -6.59
C ALA A 52 15.17 3.13 -7.88
N GLU A 53 15.37 1.95 -8.45
CA GLU A 53 16.19 1.73 -9.66
C GLU A 53 15.37 1.21 -10.85
N PRO A 54 15.82 1.43 -12.11
CA PRO A 54 15.17 0.84 -13.28
C PRO A 54 14.97 -0.68 -13.13
N PRO A 55 13.77 -1.22 -13.38
CA PRO A 55 12.67 -0.61 -14.15
C PRO A 55 11.67 0.23 -13.34
N TYR A 56 12.01 0.63 -12.10
CA TYR A 56 11.18 1.41 -11.18
C TYR A 56 9.88 0.69 -10.84
N LYS A 57 10.01 -0.57 -10.42
CA LYS A 57 8.88 -1.48 -10.22
C LYS A 57 9.04 -2.30 -8.94
N LEU A 58 8.01 -2.29 -8.12
CA LEU A 58 7.91 -3.12 -6.92
C LEU A 58 6.74 -4.10 -7.06
N GLU A 59 7.02 -5.38 -6.89
CA GLU A 59 6.00 -6.43 -6.78
C GLU A 59 5.50 -6.47 -5.34
N LEU A 60 4.19 -6.46 -5.15
CA LEU A 60 3.52 -6.51 -3.86
C LEU A 60 2.47 -7.62 -3.85
N THR A 61 2.39 -8.34 -2.75
CA THR A 61 1.51 -9.51 -2.64
C THR A 61 0.11 -9.10 -2.17
N PHE A 62 -0.92 -9.44 -2.94
CA PHE A 62 -2.31 -9.27 -2.54
C PHE A 62 -2.80 -10.44 -1.70
N GLU A 63 -3.30 -10.12 -0.51
CA GLU A 63 -3.90 -11.08 0.42
C GLU A 63 -5.42 -10.94 0.45
N GLU A 64 -6.14 -12.02 0.80
CA GLU A 64 -7.59 -11.96 1.00
C GLU A 64 -7.91 -11.33 2.36
N LEU A 65 -8.38 -10.09 2.34
CA LEU A 65 -8.73 -9.32 3.53
C LEU A 65 -10.11 -9.72 4.09
N LEU A 66 -11.07 -9.93 3.19
CA LEU A 66 -12.41 -10.44 3.45
C LEU A 66 -12.84 -11.31 2.26
N PRO A 67 -13.86 -12.19 2.38
CA PRO A 67 -14.33 -13.00 1.27
C PRO A 67 -14.61 -12.19 -0.01
N GLY A 68 -13.75 -12.35 -1.02
CA GLY A 68 -13.83 -11.62 -2.29
C GLY A 68 -13.32 -10.17 -2.28
N LEU A 69 -12.59 -9.76 -1.24
CA LEU A 69 -11.86 -8.50 -1.15
C LEU A 69 -10.39 -8.80 -0.88
N PHE A 70 -9.54 -8.33 -1.79
CA PHE A 70 -8.10 -8.55 -1.73
C PHE A 70 -7.40 -7.21 -1.58
N GLY A 71 -6.27 -7.20 -0.88
CA GLY A 71 -5.48 -5.99 -0.76
C GLY A 71 -4.17 -6.20 -0.06
N VAL A 72 -3.44 -5.11 0.04
CA VAL A 72 -2.15 -4.99 0.72
C VAL A 72 -2.08 -3.61 1.36
N ASP A 73 -1.39 -3.55 2.48
CA ASP A 73 -1.08 -2.32 3.18
C ASP A 73 0.33 -1.88 2.80
N VAL A 74 0.50 -0.63 2.38
CA VAL A 74 1.78 -0.07 1.94
C VAL A 74 2.08 1.18 2.75
N GLY A 75 3.15 1.11 3.56
CA GLY A 75 3.69 2.25 4.30
C GLY A 75 4.43 3.22 3.39
N TRP A 76 4.31 4.51 3.68
CA TRP A 76 5.02 5.60 3.00
C TRP A 76 5.58 6.56 4.02
N ASP A 77 6.83 6.97 3.82
CA ASP A 77 7.52 7.87 4.74
C ASP A 77 8.56 8.72 4.00
N PHE A 78 9.16 9.67 4.71
CA PHE A 78 10.30 10.43 4.20
C PHE A 78 11.62 9.81 4.63
N TYR A 79 12.51 9.65 3.64
CA TYR A 79 13.87 9.20 3.89
C TYR A 79 14.65 10.22 4.74
N THR A 80 15.30 9.72 5.78
CA THR A 80 16.26 10.48 6.60
C THR A 80 17.65 9.87 6.42
N GLU A 81 18.56 10.64 5.82
CA GLU A 81 19.93 10.20 5.60
C GLU A 81 20.67 9.96 6.92
N GLU A 82 21.57 8.97 6.94
CA GLU A 82 22.34 8.64 8.13
C GLU A 82 23.12 9.88 8.63
N GLY A 83 22.92 10.20 9.91
CA GLY A 83 23.55 11.36 10.56
C GLY A 83 22.75 12.67 10.45
N MET A 84 21.62 12.69 9.73
CA MET A 84 20.70 13.81 9.70
C MET A 84 19.62 13.69 10.78
N SER A 85 19.16 14.83 11.29
CA SER A 85 18.09 14.88 12.32
C SER A 85 16.72 15.19 11.75
N HIS A 86 16.60 15.29 10.43
CA HIS A 86 15.36 15.62 9.73
C HIS A 86 15.32 14.89 8.38
N PRO A 87 14.12 14.62 7.84
CA PRO A 87 13.99 14.03 6.52
C PRO A 87 14.54 14.94 5.42
N GLN A 88 14.82 14.36 4.26
CA GLN A 88 15.23 15.11 3.07
C GLN A 88 14.09 15.98 2.52
N LEU A 89 12.86 15.45 2.54
CA LEU A 89 11.66 16.13 2.09
C LEU A 89 10.91 16.77 3.26
N ARG A 90 10.28 17.91 2.99
CA ARG A 90 9.27 18.50 3.87
C ARG A 90 7.85 18.18 3.39
N ARG A 91 7.67 18.06 2.08
CA ARG A 91 6.37 17.79 1.47
C ARG A 91 6.54 17.17 0.11
N VAL A 92 5.63 16.29 -0.28
CA VAL A 92 5.53 15.76 -1.64
C VAL A 92 4.09 15.35 -1.95
N THR A 93 3.67 15.53 -3.19
CA THR A 93 2.39 15.02 -3.69
C THR A 93 2.64 13.79 -4.55
N ILE A 94 2.06 12.66 -4.18
CA ILE A 94 1.96 11.46 -5.00
C ILE A 94 0.81 11.69 -5.98
N ARG A 95 1.08 11.63 -7.28
CA ARG A 95 0.10 11.77 -8.36
C ARG A 95 -0.08 10.46 -9.09
N GLN A 96 -1.32 9.98 -9.16
CA GLN A 96 -1.71 8.84 -9.97
C GLN A 96 -1.54 9.16 -11.45
N VAL A 97 -0.72 8.36 -12.13
CA VAL A 97 -0.55 8.37 -13.59
C VAL A 97 -1.48 7.34 -14.22
N PHE A 98 -1.54 6.15 -13.63
CA PHE A 98 -2.39 5.04 -14.05
C PHE A 98 -2.81 4.21 -12.84
N ILE A 99 -3.99 3.60 -12.90
CA ILE A 99 -4.40 2.58 -11.96
C ILE A 99 -5.28 1.57 -12.70
N SER A 100 -5.07 0.27 -12.46
CA SER A 100 -5.89 -0.77 -13.05
C SER A 100 -7.36 -0.62 -12.66
N ASP A 101 -8.26 -0.97 -13.58
CA ASP A 101 -9.70 -0.96 -13.31
C ASP A 101 -10.03 -1.89 -12.14
N GLY A 102 -10.76 -1.37 -11.15
CA GLY A 102 -11.16 -2.11 -9.95
C GLY A 102 -10.16 -2.04 -8.78
N LEU A 103 -8.96 -1.52 -8.99
CA LEU A 103 -8.01 -1.20 -7.93
C LEU A 103 -8.27 0.22 -7.37
N PHE A 104 -8.21 0.36 -6.06
CA PHE A 104 -8.37 1.63 -5.35
C PHE A 104 -7.36 1.72 -4.20
N GLY A 105 -7.00 2.94 -3.84
CA GLY A 105 -6.13 3.24 -2.70
C GLY A 105 -6.84 4.15 -1.70
N VAL A 106 -6.80 3.78 -0.43
CA VAL A 106 -7.40 4.54 0.68
C VAL A 106 -6.34 4.75 1.75
N VAL A 107 -6.25 5.96 2.29
CA VAL A 107 -5.40 6.21 3.46
C VAL A 107 -5.92 5.40 4.64
N GLU A 108 -5.03 4.73 5.38
CA GLU A 108 -5.42 4.01 6.59
C GLU A 108 -6.17 4.93 7.55
N GLY A 109 -7.30 4.44 8.10
CA GLY A 109 -8.17 5.24 8.97
C GLY A 109 -9.21 6.09 8.24
N GLU A 110 -9.05 6.30 6.93
CA GLU A 110 -10.02 7.03 6.09
C GLU A 110 -11.00 6.07 5.40
N THR A 111 -12.05 6.66 4.80
CA THR A 111 -13.09 5.88 4.10
C THR A 111 -13.14 6.17 2.60
N ASP A 112 -12.90 7.42 2.20
CA ASP A 112 -12.98 7.83 0.81
C ASP A 112 -11.69 7.48 0.05
N PRO A 113 -11.76 6.78 -1.09
CA PRO A 113 -10.59 6.51 -1.91
C PRO A 113 -9.94 7.78 -2.46
N ILE A 114 -8.61 7.83 -2.36
CA ILE A 114 -7.78 8.89 -2.93
C ILE A 114 -7.24 8.51 -4.31
N PHE A 115 -7.11 7.21 -4.57
CA PHE A 115 -6.70 6.63 -5.85
C PHE A 115 -7.75 5.66 -6.38
N GLY A 116 -7.85 5.56 -7.71
CA GLY A 116 -8.88 4.77 -8.39
C GLY A 116 -9.66 5.58 -9.43
N VAL A 117 -10.51 4.88 -10.19
CA VAL A 117 -11.37 5.51 -11.20
C VAL A 117 -12.40 6.42 -10.53
N GLY A 118 -12.28 7.72 -10.76
CA GLY A 118 -13.18 8.74 -10.20
C GLY A 118 -12.75 9.31 -8.85
N ALA A 119 -11.63 8.85 -8.29
CA ALA A 119 -10.98 9.44 -7.12
C ALA A 119 -10.17 10.70 -7.52
N PRO A 120 -9.74 11.53 -6.56
CA PRO A 120 -8.90 12.71 -6.84
C PRO A 120 -7.61 12.41 -7.61
N GLY A 121 -7.02 11.22 -7.40
CA GLY A 121 -5.80 10.80 -8.07
C GLY A 121 -4.54 11.49 -7.52
N VAL A 122 -4.62 12.11 -6.34
CA VAL A 122 -3.51 12.80 -5.69
C VAL A 122 -3.59 12.63 -4.18
N TRP A 123 -2.42 12.54 -3.55
CA TRP A 123 -2.28 12.50 -2.10
C TRP A 123 -0.99 13.20 -1.70
N THR A 124 -1.04 14.02 -0.64
CA THR A 124 0.11 14.83 -0.21
C THR A 124 0.55 14.41 1.17
N LEU A 125 1.82 14.03 1.26
CA LEU A 125 2.54 13.84 2.51
C LEU A 125 3.21 15.15 2.88
N GLU A 126 3.08 15.56 4.15
CA GLU A 126 3.70 16.77 4.67
C GLU A 126 4.23 16.49 6.08
N TYR A 127 5.49 16.83 6.30
CA TYR A 127 6.14 16.68 7.59
C TYR A 127 5.66 17.76 8.56
N ASP A 128 5.19 17.33 9.74
CA ASP A 128 4.83 18.20 10.85
C ASP A 128 5.92 18.17 11.93
N PRO A 129 6.69 19.26 12.13
CA PRO A 129 7.70 19.31 13.19
C PRO A 129 7.15 19.13 14.61
N SER A 130 5.84 19.35 14.82
CA SER A 130 5.19 19.12 16.11
C SER A 130 4.73 17.69 16.33
N ASN A 131 4.65 16.89 15.25
CA ASN A 131 4.36 15.47 15.27
C ASN A 131 5.12 14.74 14.14
N PRO A 132 6.44 14.53 14.28
CA PRO A 132 7.28 13.95 13.24
C PRO A 132 6.77 12.60 12.71
N GLU A 133 6.20 11.77 13.58
CA GLU A 133 5.70 10.43 13.23
C GLU A 133 4.45 10.48 12.33
N ALA A 134 3.77 11.62 12.21
CA ALA A 134 2.55 11.72 11.37
C ALA A 134 2.83 11.69 9.86
N VAL A 135 4.09 11.83 9.45
CA VAL A 135 4.45 11.72 8.04
C VAL A 135 4.43 10.26 7.56
N HIS A 136 4.62 9.31 8.48
CA HIS A 136 4.50 7.90 8.20
C HIS A 136 3.02 7.55 8.06
N GLN A 137 2.59 7.23 6.84
CA GLN A 137 1.20 6.93 6.53
C GLN A 137 1.07 5.73 5.63
N HIS A 138 0.01 4.98 5.86
CA HIS A 138 -0.30 3.76 5.15
C HIS A 138 -1.39 3.98 4.12
N ILE A 139 -1.21 3.40 2.92
CA ILE A 139 -2.25 3.31 1.90
C ILE A 139 -2.65 1.84 1.75
N ILE A 140 -3.91 1.56 2.04
CA ILE A 140 -4.52 0.26 1.75
C ILE A 140 -4.90 0.26 0.28
N PHE A 141 -4.18 -0.52 -0.52
CA PHE A 141 -4.57 -0.84 -1.90
C PHE A 141 -5.43 -2.09 -1.89
N ALA A 142 -6.61 -2.02 -2.51
CA ALA A 142 -7.50 -3.17 -2.54
C ALA A 142 -8.32 -3.26 -3.84
N SER A 143 -8.87 -4.45 -4.06
CA SER A 143 -9.68 -4.80 -5.23
C SER A 143 -10.65 -5.93 -4.90
N THR A 144 -11.80 -5.95 -5.57
CA THR A 144 -12.73 -7.10 -5.55
C THR A 144 -12.36 -8.17 -6.58
N THR A 145 -11.24 -7.98 -7.28
CA THR A 145 -10.70 -8.89 -8.28
C THR A 145 -9.32 -9.33 -7.80
N LEU A 146 -9.15 -10.63 -7.60
CA LEU A 146 -7.84 -11.22 -7.31
C LEU A 146 -7.00 -11.14 -8.60
N PRO A 147 -5.81 -10.50 -8.58
CA PRO A 147 -4.88 -10.55 -9.71
C PRO A 147 -4.40 -11.98 -9.96
N ASP A 148 -3.87 -12.24 -11.15
CA ASP A 148 -3.03 -13.41 -11.41
C ASP A 148 -1.63 -12.98 -11.87
N HIS A 149 -0.65 -13.88 -11.84
CA HIS A 149 0.72 -13.53 -12.22
C HIS A 149 0.87 -13.13 -13.69
N ASP A 150 -0.05 -13.54 -14.57
CA ASP A 150 -0.05 -13.17 -15.99
C ASP A 150 -0.74 -11.81 -16.22
N ASN A 151 -1.61 -11.38 -15.30
CA ASN A 151 -2.44 -10.18 -15.34
C ASN A 151 -2.46 -9.49 -13.97
N PRO A 152 -1.33 -8.92 -13.53
CA PRO A 152 -1.28 -8.21 -12.26
C PRO A 152 -2.09 -6.91 -12.32
N LEU A 153 -2.53 -6.44 -11.15
CA LEU A 153 -3.07 -5.08 -11.03
C LEU A 153 -1.89 -4.11 -10.90
N LEU A 154 -2.01 -2.92 -11.47
CA LEU A 154 -0.92 -1.95 -11.50
C LEU A 154 -1.40 -0.62 -10.92
N PHE A 155 -0.53 0.03 -10.17
CA PHE A 155 -0.62 1.44 -9.83
C PHE A 155 0.65 2.14 -10.28
N GLN A 156 0.51 3.14 -11.16
CA GLN A 156 1.63 3.96 -11.59
C GLN A 156 1.47 5.36 -11.05
N PHE A 157 2.56 5.89 -10.50
CA PHE A 157 2.57 7.20 -9.87
C PHE A 157 3.86 7.95 -10.15
N GLU A 158 3.79 9.26 -9.90
CA GLU A 158 4.94 10.14 -9.91
C GLU A 158 4.88 11.08 -8.69
N LEU A 159 6.03 11.57 -8.27
CA LEU A 159 6.18 12.51 -7.18
C LEU A 159 6.26 13.92 -7.76
N VAL A 160 5.36 14.81 -7.33
CA VAL A 160 5.27 16.19 -7.81
C VAL A 160 5.14 17.19 -6.67
N ASN A 161 5.33 18.47 -6.98
CA ASN A 161 5.16 19.59 -6.06
C ASN A 161 5.96 19.44 -4.75
N ALA A 162 7.10 18.75 -4.84
CA ALA A 162 7.94 18.42 -3.71
C ALA A 162 8.69 19.65 -3.20
N LEU A 163 8.84 19.72 -1.88
CA LEU A 163 9.67 20.68 -1.18
C LEU A 163 10.73 19.92 -0.38
N ASP A 164 11.98 20.34 -0.49
CA ASP A 164 13.03 19.89 0.42
C ASP A 164 12.76 20.42 1.85
N TRP A 165 13.57 19.95 2.81
CA TRP A 165 13.48 20.41 4.20
C TRP A 165 13.44 21.94 4.36
N ASP A 166 14.25 22.65 3.59
CA ASP A 166 14.39 24.11 3.63
C ASP A 166 13.23 24.84 2.93
N GLY A 167 12.35 24.11 2.23
CA GLY A 167 11.19 24.64 1.53
C GLY A 167 11.46 25.06 0.09
N ASN A 168 12.60 24.67 -0.49
CA ASN A 168 12.87 24.88 -1.91
C ASN A 168 12.12 23.87 -2.76
N ALA A 169 11.66 24.29 -3.93
CA ALA A 169 11.02 23.40 -4.88
C ALA A 169 12.02 22.42 -5.48
N VAL A 170 11.62 21.14 -5.52
CA VAL A 170 12.40 20.03 -6.07
C VAL A 170 11.74 19.55 -7.38
N GLY A 171 12.54 19.04 -8.32
CA GLY A 171 12.03 18.46 -9.58
C GLY A 171 11.05 17.30 -9.36
N SER A 172 10.23 17.00 -10.37
CA SER A 172 9.35 15.82 -10.34
C SER A 172 10.12 14.54 -10.61
N SER A 173 9.63 13.41 -10.09
CA SER A 173 10.28 12.10 -10.28
C SER A 173 10.03 11.51 -11.67
N VAL A 174 10.65 10.35 -11.91
CA VAL A 174 10.19 9.39 -12.93
C VAL A 174 8.84 8.78 -12.54
N VAL A 175 8.27 7.97 -13.42
CA VAL A 175 7.08 7.16 -13.11
C VAL A 175 7.50 5.85 -12.47
N TYR A 176 6.94 5.56 -11.31
CA TYR A 176 7.09 4.33 -10.55
C TYR A 176 5.88 3.42 -10.77
N THR A 177 6.08 2.11 -10.64
CA THR A 177 5.00 1.11 -10.77
C THR A 177 4.96 0.20 -9.55
N LEU A 178 3.82 0.16 -8.86
CA LEU A 178 3.48 -0.93 -7.94
C LEU A 178 2.71 -1.99 -8.73
N GLU A 179 3.19 -3.23 -8.68
CA GLU A 179 2.62 -4.39 -9.35
C GLU A 179 2.07 -5.36 -8.31
N PHE A 180 0.75 -5.56 -8.33
CA PHE A 180 0.06 -6.38 -7.35
C PHE A 180 -0.23 -7.77 -7.93
N VAL A 181 0.33 -8.80 -7.30
CA VAL A 181 0.25 -10.21 -7.69
C VAL A 181 -0.47 -11.03 -6.63
N PRO A 182 -1.06 -12.20 -6.94
CA PRO A 182 -1.69 -13.02 -5.91
C PRO A 182 -0.67 -13.61 -4.94
N GLU A 183 -1.10 -13.87 -3.70
CA GLU A 183 -0.32 -14.67 -2.76
C GLU A 183 0.09 -16.03 -3.36
N PRO A 184 1.37 -16.45 -3.22
CA PRO A 184 1.80 -17.78 -3.65
C PRO A 184 0.94 -18.87 -3.02
N ALA A 185 0.43 -19.80 -3.84
CA ALA A 185 -0.43 -20.91 -3.41
C ALA A 185 0.16 -21.80 -2.29
N SER A 186 1.48 -21.74 -2.06
CA SER A 186 2.18 -22.45 -0.99
C SER A 186 1.87 -21.91 0.42
N LEU A 187 1.61 -20.61 0.58
CA LEU A 187 1.33 -20.00 1.89
C LEU A 187 -0.10 -20.33 2.34
N THR A 188 -1.07 -20.24 1.43
CA THR A 188 -2.45 -20.70 1.63
C THR A 188 -2.53 -22.21 1.98
N ALA A 189 -1.67 -23.04 1.40
CA ALA A 189 -1.59 -24.47 1.72
C ALA A 189 -1.04 -24.76 3.12
N LEU A 190 -0.10 -23.96 3.63
CA LEU A 190 0.45 -24.08 4.98
C LEU A 190 -0.60 -23.71 6.06
N GLY A 191 -1.38 -22.65 5.82
CA GLY A 191 -2.50 -22.26 6.69
C GLY A 191 -3.58 -23.33 6.81
N ALA A 192 -3.96 -23.95 5.68
CA ALA A 192 -4.93 -25.05 5.66
C ALA A 192 -4.39 -26.31 6.38
N GLY A 193 -3.09 -26.61 6.25
CA GLY A 193 -2.45 -27.74 6.93
C GLY A 193 -2.48 -27.64 8.46
N LEU A 194 -2.29 -26.44 9.01
CA LEU A 194 -2.34 -26.18 10.45
C LEU A 194 -3.77 -26.29 11.01
N LEU A 195 -4.77 -25.79 10.28
CA LEU A 195 -6.18 -25.94 10.65
C LEU A 195 -6.62 -27.42 10.71
N VAL A 196 -6.20 -28.24 9.75
CA VAL A 196 -6.48 -29.69 9.74
C VAL A 196 -5.82 -30.41 10.93
N LEU A 197 -4.61 -30.02 11.32
CA LEU A 197 -3.92 -30.57 12.49
C LEU A 197 -4.59 -30.14 13.82
N GLY A 198 -5.04 -28.90 13.92
CA GLY A 198 -5.78 -28.36 15.06
C GLY A 198 -7.13 -29.05 15.26
N VAL A 199 -7.90 -29.24 14.18
CA VAL A 199 -9.20 -29.93 14.21
C VAL A 199 -9.03 -31.42 14.55
N ARG A 200 -8.01 -32.10 14.01
CA ARG A 200 -7.70 -33.50 14.36
C ARG A 200 -7.34 -33.67 15.84
N ARG A 201 -6.61 -32.73 16.45
CA ARG A 201 -6.29 -32.77 17.89
C ARG A 201 -7.53 -32.57 18.77
N ARG A 202 -8.46 -31.69 18.39
CA ARG A 202 -9.72 -31.50 19.13
C ARG A 202 -10.66 -32.70 19.04
N LEU A 203 -10.75 -33.35 17.87
CA LEU A 203 -11.57 -34.56 17.70
C LEU A 203 -11.05 -35.75 18.51
N ARG A 204 -9.73 -35.94 18.63
CA ARG A 204 -9.15 -37.01 19.47
C ARG A 204 -9.36 -36.80 20.98
N ARG A 205 -9.51 -35.57 21.46
CA ARG A 205 -9.80 -35.27 22.88
C ARG A 205 -11.27 -35.41 23.27
N ARG A 206 -12.19 -35.57 22.31
CA ARG A 206 -13.62 -35.82 22.59
C ARG A 206 -13.99 -37.31 22.58
N ILE A 207 -13.04 -38.19 22.25
CA ILE A 207 -13.24 -39.65 22.15
C ILE A 207 -12.45 -40.40 23.26
N ALA A 208 -11.77 -39.67 24.15
CA ALA A 208 -11.12 -40.21 25.34
C ALA A 208 -11.93 -39.84 26.59
#